data_AF-A0A7Y1ZFV4-F1
#
_entry.id   AF-A0A7Y1ZFV4-F1
#
_cell.length_a   1.000
_cell.length_b   1.000
_cell.length_c   1.000
_cell.angle_alpha   90.00
_cell.angle_beta   90.00
_cell.angle_gamma   90.00
#
_symmetry.space_group_name_H-M   'P 1'
#
loop_
_entity.id
_entity.type
_entity.pdbx_description
1 polymer ?
#
loop_
_entity_poly.entity_id
_entity_poly.type
_entity_poly.pdbx_seq_one_letter_code
_entity_poly.pdbx_strand_id
1 'polypeptide(L)' 'MKFTFHATMCAPDQYLPLAKAVEDAGFDGFTFPDSICYPQEGSDVYPYNDDGTRDFLDGVPFLEPFVAIPYLAAHTPK' A
#
# COMPACT_ATOMS: atom_id res chain seq x y z
N MET A 1 -1.43 16.10 17.06
CA MET A 1 -1.63 14.69 16.65
C MET A 1 -1.60 14.66 15.13
N LYS A 2 -0.94 13.68 14.51
CA LYS A 2 -0.87 13.54 13.04
C LYS A 2 -1.61 12.29 12.60
N PHE A 3 -2.33 12.36 11.49
CA PHE A 3 -3.06 11.24 10.89
C PHE A 3 -2.54 10.93 9.50
N THR A 4 -2.33 9.65 9.21
CA THR A 4 -1.73 9.20 7.94
C THR A 4 -2.62 8.14 7.31
N PHE A 5 -2.77 8.20 5.99
CA PHE A 5 -3.48 7.19 5.22
C PHE A 5 -2.52 6.10 4.75
N HIS A 6 -2.91 4.83 4.85
CA HIS A 6 -2.11 3.70 4.40
C HIS A 6 -2.84 3.00 3.25
N ALA A 7 -2.31 3.15 2.03
CA ALA A 7 -2.84 2.44 0.87
C ALA A 7 -2.24 1.05 0.79
N THR A 8 -3.06 0.03 0.96
CA THR A 8 -2.66 -1.37 0.83
C THR A 8 -3.52 -2.06 -0.22
N MET A 9 -2.86 -2.83 -1.09
CA MET A 9 -3.54 -3.75 -2.01
C MET A 9 -4.54 -3.05 -2.96
N CYS A 10 -4.34 -1.76 -3.25
CA CYS A 10 -5.14 -1.00 -4.21
C CYS A 10 -4.67 -1.25 -5.64
N ALA A 11 -5.55 -1.06 -6.62
CA ALA A 11 -5.12 -1.10 -8.01
C ALA A 11 -4.12 0.05 -8.31
N PRO A 12 -3.07 -0.16 -9.13
CA PRO A 12 -2.04 0.85 -9.36
C PRO A 12 -2.55 2.22 -9.81
N ASP A 13 -3.60 2.23 -10.62
CA ASP A 13 -4.25 3.44 -11.17
C ASP A 13 -4.99 4.26 -10.10
N GLN A 14 -5.25 3.68 -8.93
CA GLN A 14 -5.96 4.36 -7.84
C GLN A 14 -5.04 5.19 -6.94
N TYR A 15 -3.73 4.94 -6.94
CA TYR A 15 -2.79 5.57 -6.01
C TYR A 15 -2.73 7.10 -6.16
N LEU A 16 -2.70 7.63 -7.39
CA LEU A 16 -2.65 9.08 -7.61
C LEU A 16 -3.96 9.79 -7.23
N PRO A 17 -5.14 9.32 -7.66
CA PRO A 17 -6.41 9.85 -7.15
C PRO A 17 -6.52 9.80 -5.63
N LEU A 18 -6.10 8.70 -5.00
CA LEU A 18 -6.13 8.55 -3.55
C LEU A 18 -5.18 9.53 -2.84
N ALA A 19 -3.95 9.67 -3.30
CA ALA A 19 -2.98 10.58 -2.69
C ALA A 19 -3.49 12.03 -2.66
N LYS A 20 -4.11 12.48 -3.77
CA LYS A 20 -4.76 13.80 -3.84
C LYS A 20 -5.95 13.92 -2.88
N ALA A 21 -6.83 12.91 -2.87
CA ALA A 21 -7.99 12.91 -1.99
C ALA A 21 -7.60 12.89 -0.49
N VAL A 22 -6.53 12.19 -0.14
CA VAL A 22 -5.97 12.12 1.21
C VAL A 22 -5.43 13.49 1.64
N GLU A 23 -4.71 14.18 0.76
CA GLU A 23 -4.22 15.54 1.02
C GLU A 23 -5.37 16.54 1.19
N ASP A 24 -6.37 16.50 0.28
CA ASP A 24 -7.58 17.32 0.34
C ASP A 24 -8.40 17.07 1.61
N ALA A 25 -8.43 15.82 2.09
CA ALA A 25 -9.08 15.43 3.34
C ALA A 25 -8.31 15.86 4.60
N GLY A 26 -7.11 16.44 4.44
CA GLY A 26 -6.35 17.03 5.55
C GLY A 26 -5.46 16.05 6.31
N PHE A 27 -5.17 14.86 5.78
CA PHE A 27 -4.18 13.96 6.36
C PHE A 27 -2.78 14.58 6.31
N ASP A 28 -1.93 14.14 7.24
CA ASP A 28 -0.54 14.57 7.39
C ASP A 28 0.46 13.72 6.58
N GLY A 29 0.00 12.61 6.00
CA GLY A 29 0.85 11.74 5.21
C GLY A 29 0.12 10.62 4.49
N PHE A 30 0.88 9.95 3.63
CA PHE A 30 0.49 8.77 2.88
C PHE A 30 1.61 7.73 3.01
N THR A 31 1.32 6.52 3.49
CA THR A 31 2.32 5.49 3.74
C THR A 31 2.21 4.31 2.77
N PHE A 32 3.36 3.69 2.53
CA PHE A 32 3.51 2.51 1.69
C PHE A 32 4.03 1.34 2.51
N PRO A 33 3.48 0.13 2.34
CA PRO A 33 4.17 -1.08 2.77
C PRO A 33 5.35 -1.34 1.83
N ASP A 34 6.48 -1.78 2.36
CA ASP A 34 7.62 -2.23 1.58
C ASP A 34 7.75 -3.76 1.71
N SER A 35 7.57 -4.46 0.60
CA SER A 35 7.63 -5.91 0.55
C SER A 35 8.34 -6.32 -0.73
N ILE A 36 9.47 -7.00 -0.57
CA ILE A 36 10.34 -7.39 -1.69
C ILE A 36 9.65 -8.41 -2.61
N CYS A 37 8.89 -9.35 -2.04
CA CYS A 37 8.12 -10.32 -2.80
C CYS A 37 7.03 -10.99 -1.94
N TYR A 38 6.05 -11.59 -2.62
CA TYR A 38 5.19 -12.63 -2.05
C TYR A 38 5.97 -13.96 -2.02
N PRO A 39 6.20 -14.57 -0.84
CA PRO A 39 6.90 -15.84 -0.76
C PRO A 39 6.00 -16.97 -1.25
N GLN A 40 6.50 -17.77 -2.21
CA GLN A 40 5.78 -18.93 -2.75
C GLN A 40 5.56 -20.02 -1.69
N GLU A 41 6.47 -20.15 -0.73
CA GLU A 41 6.38 -21.08 0.40
C GLU A 41 6.46 -20.29 1.72
N GLY A 42 5.49 -20.50 2.61
CA GLY A 42 5.47 -19.92 3.96
C GLY A 42 5.56 -21.01 5.02
N SER A 43 6.43 -20.83 6.03
CA SER A 43 6.55 -21.77 7.16
C SER A 43 5.42 -21.62 8.20
N ASP A 44 4.71 -20.48 8.18
CA ASP A 44 3.84 -20.06 9.27
C ASP A 44 2.37 -19.94 8.84
N VAL A 45 1.48 -20.44 9.70
CA VAL A 45 0.02 -20.29 9.58
C VAL A 45 -0.34 -18.81 9.76
N TYR A 46 -0.99 -18.21 8.76
CA TYR A 46 -1.46 -16.84 8.83
C TYR A 46 -2.58 -16.72 9.88
N PRO A 47 -2.46 -15.82 10.87
CA PRO A 47 -3.35 -15.84 12.03
C PRO A 47 -4.69 -15.10 11.82
N TYR A 48 -4.90 -14.49 10.65
CA TYR A 48 -6.05 -13.61 10.39
C TYR A 48 -7.04 -14.16 9.35
N ASN A 49 -6.90 -15.44 8.97
CA ASN A 49 -7.88 -16.16 8.15
C ASN A 49 -8.04 -17.61 8.64
N ASP A 50 -9.08 -18.29 8.14
CA ASP A 50 -9.45 -19.63 8.59
C ASP A 50 -8.56 -20.75 8.00
N ASP A 51 -8.04 -20.55 6.79
CA ASP A 51 -7.22 -21.54 6.08
C ASP A 51 -5.71 -21.44 6.38
N GLY A 52 -5.29 -20.37 7.07
CA GLY A 52 -3.89 -20.15 7.44
C GLY A 52 -2.97 -19.79 6.28
N THR A 53 -3.49 -19.64 5.06
CA THR A 53 -2.70 -19.35 3.86
C THR A 53 -2.48 -17.84 3.68
N ARG A 54 -1.58 -17.47 2.77
CA ARG A 54 -1.40 -16.08 2.32
C ARG A 54 -1.83 -15.90 0.86
N ASP A 55 -2.67 -16.79 0.34
CA ASP A 55 -3.03 -16.84 -1.08
C ASP A 55 -3.82 -15.61 -1.52
N PHE A 56 -4.43 -14.88 -0.57
CA PHE A 56 -5.04 -13.58 -0.82
C PHE A 56 -4.05 -12.50 -1.27
N LEU A 57 -2.74 -12.73 -1.15
CA LEU A 57 -1.68 -11.87 -1.67
C LEU A 57 -1.29 -12.21 -3.12
N ASP A 58 -1.68 -13.38 -3.62
CA ASP A 58 -1.31 -13.80 -4.97
C ASP A 58 -1.98 -12.90 -6.02
N GLY A 59 -1.17 -12.43 -6.98
CA GLY A 59 -1.60 -11.48 -8.00
C GLY A 59 -1.92 -10.06 -7.50
N VAL A 60 -1.78 -9.78 -6.20
CA VAL A 60 -2.02 -8.43 -5.66
C VAL A 60 -0.91 -7.48 -6.10
N PRO A 61 -1.23 -6.31 -6.68
CA PRO A 61 -0.22 -5.38 -7.15
C PRO A 61 0.47 -4.68 -5.96
N PHE A 62 1.73 -5.02 -5.74
CA PHE A 62 2.62 -4.28 -4.85
C PHE A 62 3.44 -3.29 -5.68
N LEU A 63 3.22 -1.99 -5.46
CA LEU A 63 4.03 -0.94 -6.07
C LEU A 63 5.37 -0.83 -5.36
N GLU A 64 6.45 -0.70 -6.13
CA GLU A 64 7.79 -0.45 -5.61
C GLU A 64 7.84 0.95 -4.94
N PRO A 65 8.01 1.04 -3.60
CA PRO A 65 7.91 2.30 -2.87
C PRO A 65 8.91 3.37 -3.35
N PHE A 66 10.13 2.99 -3.72
CA PHE A 66 11.15 3.93 -4.22
C PHE A 66 10.81 4.54 -5.58
N VAL A 67 9.83 3.98 -6.30
CA VAL A 67 9.30 4.55 -7.55
C VAL A 67 7.98 5.28 -7.29
N ALA A 68 7.07 4.66 -6.53
CA ALA A 68 5.73 5.19 -6.33
C ALA A 68 5.73 6.46 -5.45
N ILE A 69 6.50 6.49 -4.36
CA ILE A 69 6.56 7.63 -3.43
C ILE A 69 6.99 8.92 -4.15
N PRO A 70 8.15 8.98 -4.85
CA PRO A 70 8.55 10.22 -5.52
C PRO A 70 7.58 10.63 -6.63
N TYR A 71 6.99 9.66 -7.34
CA TYR A 71 5.95 9.96 -8.33
C TYR A 71 4.74 10.65 -7.69
N LEU A 72 4.20 10.12 -6.59
CA LEU A 72 3.04 10.72 -5.92
C LEU A 72 3.39 12.06 -5.28
N ALA A 73 4.53 12.14 -4.60
CA ALA A 73 5.01 13.38 -3.97
C ALA A 73 5.16 14.53 -4.99
N ALA A 74 5.54 14.23 -6.23
CA ALA A 74 5.61 15.23 -7.30
C ALA A 74 4.24 15.78 -7.74
N HIS A 75 3.13 15.14 -7.35
CA HIS A 75 1.75 15.50 -7.73
C HIS A 75 0.86 15.93 -6.56
N THR A 76 1.43 16.05 -5.36
CA THR A 76 0.76 16.50 -4.12
C THR A 76 1.53 17.70 -3.54
N PRO A 77 1.01 18.93 -3.62
CA PRO A 77 1.75 20.16 -3.37
C PRO A 77 2.08 20.53 -1.91
N LYS A 78 1.57 19.79 -0.92
CA LYS A 78 1.69 20.18 0.50
C LYS A 78 3.04 19.85 1.14
#